data_AF-R7L2Q3-F1
#
_entry.id   AF-R7L2Q3-F1
#
_cell.length_a   1.000
_cell.length_b   1.000
_cell.length_c   1.000
_cell.angle_alpha   90.00
_cell.angle_beta   90.00
_cell.angle_gamma   90.00
#
_symmetry.space_group_name_H-M   'P 1'
#
loop_
_entity.id
_entity.type
_entity.pdbx_description
1 polymer ?
#
loop_
_entity_poly.entity_id
_entity_poly.type
_entity_poly.pdbx_seq_one_letter_code
_entity_poly.pdbx_strand_id
1 'polypeptide(L)'
;MLMNKEQIMEIIPHRDPFLLIDEIEELEPGKRVVAYKNMTPDEFWFKGHFPDYPVVPGVLMVEMMAQAGCAAMLTLPENKGKIGFFGGIKEAKFRRQVVPGDRLKIEVEIIKVKGPIGVGKGVCTVNGEKAVSAEITFAIK
;
A
#
# COMPACT_ATOMS: atom_id res chain seq x y z
N MET A 1 15.79 5.36 4.00
CA MET A 1 14.92 4.22 4.39
C MET A 1 14.74 4.27 5.90
N LEU A 2 13.50 4.30 6.37
CA LEU A 2 13.14 4.34 7.79
C LEU A 2 12.86 2.94 8.36
N MET A 3 12.13 2.11 7.59
CA MET A 3 11.77 0.74 8.00
C MET A 3 11.95 -0.25 6.85
N ASN A 4 12.44 -1.45 7.17
CA ASN A 4 12.52 -2.59 6.25
C ASN A 4 11.29 -3.52 6.39
N LYS A 5 11.22 -4.56 5.55
CA LYS A 5 10.11 -5.52 5.52
C LYS A 5 9.84 -6.19 6.88
N GLU A 6 10.88 -6.54 7.63
CA GLU A 6 10.76 -7.19 8.95
C GLU A 6 10.10 -6.24 9.97
N GLN A 7 10.53 -4.98 10.00
CA GLN A 7 9.96 -3.96 10.87
C GLN A 7 8.50 -3.64 10.48
N ILE A 8 8.17 -3.67 9.19
CA ILE A 8 6.79 -3.51 8.71
C ILE A 8 5.90 -4.65 9.21
N MET A 9 6.41 -5.89 9.25
CA MET A 9 5.68 -7.05 9.77
C MET A 9 5.31 -6.92 11.26
N GLU A 10 6.00 -6.08 12.03
CA GLU A 10 5.66 -5.78 13.43
C GLU A 10 4.47 -4.80 13.54
N ILE A 11 4.17 -4.04 12.48
CA ILE A 11 3.12 -3.02 12.46
C ILE A 11 1.84 -3.56 11.81
N ILE A 12 1.98 -4.23 10.65
CA ILE A 12 0.83 -4.77 9.91
C ILE A 12 0.83 -6.31 9.92
N PRO A 13 -0.37 -6.94 9.96
CA PRO A 13 -0.48 -8.39 10.11
C PRO A 13 -0.22 -9.19 8.82
N HIS A 14 -0.13 -8.51 7.66
CA HIS A 14 0.07 -9.15 6.36
C HIS A 14 1.39 -9.94 6.32
N ARG A 15 1.38 -11.10 5.67
CA ARG A 15 2.55 -11.99 5.47
C ARG A 15 2.57 -12.50 4.05
N ASP A 16 3.69 -13.06 3.63
CA ASP A 16 3.83 -13.62 2.29
C ASP A 16 2.74 -14.69 2.01
N PRO A 17 2.17 -14.71 0.79
CA PRO A 17 2.52 -13.89 -0.37
C PRO A 17 1.77 -12.54 -0.45
N PHE A 18 1.10 -12.08 0.61
CA PHE A 18 0.20 -10.92 0.58
C PHE A 18 0.67 -9.71 1.41
N LEU A 19 1.95 -9.69 1.82
CA LEU A 19 2.61 -8.48 2.28
C LEU A 19 3.19 -7.76 1.05
N LEU A 20 2.58 -6.66 0.65
CA LEU A 20 2.79 -6.03 -0.65
C LEU A 20 3.58 -4.72 -0.60
N ILE A 21 4.15 -4.37 0.56
CA ILE A 21 5.10 -3.26 0.70
C ILE A 21 6.41 -3.81 1.28
N ASP A 22 7.53 -3.36 0.72
CA ASP A 22 8.86 -3.88 1.07
C ASP A 22 9.59 -2.95 2.05
N GLU A 23 9.38 -1.64 1.90
CA GLU A 23 10.10 -0.59 2.63
C GLU A 23 9.19 0.59 2.94
N ILE A 24 9.46 1.27 4.07
CA ILE A 24 8.90 2.59 4.38
C ILE A 24 10.05 3.59 4.44
N GLU A 25 9.94 4.66 3.66
CA GLU A 25 10.90 5.77 3.62
C GLU A 25 10.52 6.87 4.61
N GLU A 26 9.22 7.19 4.71
CA GLU A 26 8.68 8.20 5.64
C GLU A 26 7.43 7.65 6.33
N LEU A 27 7.30 7.92 7.63
CA LEU A 27 6.12 7.55 8.41
C LEU A 27 5.81 8.62 9.46
N GLU A 28 4.66 9.26 9.30
CA GLU A 28 4.07 10.14 10.30
C GLU A 28 2.79 9.47 10.85
N PRO A 29 2.80 8.96 12.09
CA PRO A 29 1.66 8.24 12.66
C PRO A 29 0.35 9.02 12.56
N GLY A 30 -0.67 8.38 12.00
CA GLY A 30 -2.00 8.95 11.77
C GLY A 30 -2.09 10.04 10.70
N LYS A 31 -1.01 10.34 9.96
CA LYS A 31 -0.95 11.47 9.02
C LYS A 31 -0.48 11.12 7.62
N ARG A 32 0.70 10.50 7.48
CA ARG A 32 1.31 10.28 6.17
C ARG A 32 2.24 9.07 6.18
N VAL A 33 2.37 8.43 5.03
CA VAL A 33 3.38 7.39 4.78
C VAL A 33 3.89 7.49 3.34
N VAL A 34 5.18 7.21 3.17
CA VAL A 34 5.82 6.95 1.88
C VAL A 34 6.46 5.57 1.94
N ALA A 35 5.92 4.64 1.15
CA ALA A 35 6.36 3.26 1.08
C ALA A 35 6.80 2.88 -0.33
N TYR A 36 7.47 1.75 -0.46
CA TYR A 36 7.90 1.21 -1.76
C TYR A 36 7.54 -0.27 -1.91
N LYS A 37 7.26 -0.65 -3.15
CA LYS A 37 7.20 -2.04 -3.60
C LYS A 37 8.06 -2.23 -4.84
N ASN A 38 9.03 -3.14 -4.77
CA ASN A 38 9.83 -3.56 -5.90
C ASN A 38 9.10 -4.68 -6.65
N MET A 39 8.95 -4.54 -7.96
CA MET A 39 8.26 -5.54 -8.79
C MET A 39 9.27 -6.55 -9.32
N THR A 40 9.48 -7.65 -8.59
CA THR A 40 10.40 -8.70 -9.03
C THR A 40 9.70 -9.64 -10.02
N PRO A 41 10.40 -10.21 -11.03
CA PRO A 41 9.77 -11.07 -12.03
C PRO A 41 9.10 -12.35 -11.47
N ASP A 42 9.48 -12.77 -10.26
CA ASP A 42 9.01 -13.97 -9.57
C ASP A 42 7.76 -13.75 -8.70
N GLU A 43 7.25 -12.51 -8.62
CA GLU A 43 6.01 -12.23 -7.89
C GLU A 43 4.86 -13.13 -8.37
N PHE A 44 4.10 -13.67 -7.41
CA PHE A 44 3.18 -14.78 -7.67
C PHE A 44 2.09 -14.43 -8.71
N TRP A 45 1.71 -13.16 -8.82
CA TRP A 45 0.69 -12.69 -9.76
C TRP A 45 1.17 -12.67 -11.21
N PHE A 46 2.47 -12.49 -11.50
CA PHE A 46 2.94 -12.41 -12.88
C PHE A 46 2.81 -13.73 -13.64
N LYS A 47 2.74 -14.86 -12.93
CA LYS A 47 2.47 -16.18 -13.52
C LYS A 47 1.10 -16.26 -14.22
N GLY A 48 0.13 -15.50 -13.74
CA GLY A 48 -1.26 -15.54 -14.22
C GLY A 48 -1.77 -14.22 -14.77
N HIS A 49 -1.02 -13.12 -14.64
CA HIS A 49 -1.49 -11.78 -15.01
C HIS A 49 -0.42 -11.02 -15.81
N PHE A 50 -0.21 -11.34 -17.08
CA PHE A 50 -0.75 -12.48 -17.83
C PHE A 50 0.42 -13.33 -18.35
N PRO A 51 0.21 -14.61 -18.68
CA PRO A 51 1.20 -15.36 -19.45
C PRO A 51 1.64 -14.54 -20.68
N ASP A 52 2.94 -14.45 -20.91
CA ASP A 52 3.60 -13.67 -21.97
C ASP A 52 3.38 -12.13 -21.95
N TYR A 53 2.65 -11.61 -20.96
CA TYR A 53 2.45 -10.17 -20.75
C TYR A 53 2.38 -9.86 -19.24
N PRO A 54 3.49 -9.95 -18.49
CA PRO A 54 3.49 -9.75 -17.04
C PRO A 54 3.20 -8.28 -16.70
N VAL A 55 2.10 -8.05 -15.98
CA VAL A 55 1.67 -6.73 -15.54
C VAL A 55 1.03 -6.82 -14.15
N VAL A 56 1.29 -5.85 -13.27
CA VAL A 56 0.74 -5.86 -11.92
C VAL A 56 -0.78 -5.68 -12.01
N PRO A 57 -1.59 -6.57 -11.40
CA PRO A 57 -3.03 -6.35 -11.31
C PRO A 57 -3.30 -5.01 -10.61
N GLY A 58 -4.10 -4.14 -11.24
CA GLY A 58 -4.37 -2.81 -10.68
C GLY A 58 -4.91 -2.85 -9.24
N VAL A 59 -5.71 -3.86 -8.92
CA VAL A 59 -6.24 -4.09 -7.57
C VAL A 59 -5.14 -4.30 -6.52
N LEU A 60 -4.00 -4.91 -6.88
CA LEU A 60 -2.89 -5.09 -5.95
C LEU A 60 -2.19 -3.76 -5.66
N MET A 61 -2.13 -2.82 -6.62
CA MET A 61 -1.61 -1.48 -6.31
C MET A 61 -2.52 -0.70 -5.35
N VAL A 62 -3.83 -0.96 -5.36
CA VAL A 62 -4.76 -0.40 -4.37
C VAL A 62 -4.57 -1.07 -3.01
N GLU A 63 -4.35 -2.39 -2.98
CA GLU A 63 -4.00 -3.10 -1.74
C GLU A 63 -2.68 -2.60 -1.14
N MET A 64 -1.64 -2.40 -1.96
CA MET A 64 -0.37 -1.81 -1.53
C MET A 64 -0.57 -0.43 -0.87
N MET A 65 -1.43 0.40 -1.46
CA MET A 65 -1.85 1.69 -0.90
C MET A 65 -2.58 1.52 0.45
N ALA A 66 -3.45 0.50 0.55
CA ALA A 66 -4.16 0.16 1.78
C ALA A 66 -3.22 -0.27 2.90
N GLN A 67 -2.25 -1.14 2.60
CA GLN A 67 -1.26 -1.61 3.57
C GLN A 67 -0.38 -0.47 4.06
N ALA A 68 0.07 0.41 3.15
CA ALA A 68 0.79 1.61 3.53
C ALA A 68 -0.05 2.49 4.47
N GLY A 69 -1.28 2.83 4.08
CA GLY A 69 -2.19 3.63 4.91
C GLY A 69 -2.49 3.00 6.28
N CYS A 70 -2.63 1.66 6.33
CA CYS A 70 -2.77 0.92 7.58
C CYS A 70 -1.52 1.03 8.46
N ALA A 71 -0.31 1.00 7.88
CA ALA A 71 0.92 1.19 8.66
C ALA A 71 0.90 2.54 9.39
N ALA A 72 0.52 3.63 8.72
CA ALA A 72 0.40 4.94 9.36
C ALA A 72 -0.58 4.94 10.56
N MET A 73 -1.65 4.16 10.49
CA MET A 73 -2.69 4.14 11.51
C MET A 73 -2.43 3.14 12.64
N LEU A 74 -1.83 1.99 12.34
CA LEU A 74 -1.54 0.93 13.30
C LEU A 74 -0.28 1.21 14.13
N THR A 75 0.58 2.13 13.69
CA THR A 75 1.69 2.67 14.50
C THR A 75 1.21 3.56 15.66
N LEU A 76 -0.03 4.09 15.61
CA LEU A 76 -0.58 4.84 16.74
C LEU A 76 -0.69 3.93 17.99
N PRO A 77 -0.30 4.39 19.19
CA PRO A 77 -0.32 3.57 20.41
C PRO A 77 -1.66 2.90 20.68
N GLU A 78 -2.77 3.59 20.46
CA GLU A 78 -4.14 3.11 20.65
C GLU A 78 -4.58 2.06 19.62
N ASN A 79 -3.84 1.88 18.53
CA ASN A 79 -4.13 0.94 17.45
C ASN A 79 -3.12 -0.20 17.35
N LYS A 80 -2.10 -0.21 18.21
CA LYS A 80 -1.08 -1.27 18.20
C LYS A 80 -1.72 -2.64 18.40
N GLY A 81 -1.39 -3.60 17.53
CA GLY A 81 -1.90 -4.97 17.56
C GLY A 81 -3.30 -5.15 16.96
N LYS A 82 -3.94 -4.08 16.47
CA LYS A 82 -5.22 -4.16 15.75
C LYS A 82 -5.04 -4.52 14.28
N ILE A 83 -6.15 -4.83 13.63
CA ILE A 83 -6.20 -5.17 12.20
C ILE A 83 -6.92 -4.07 11.43
N GLY A 84 -6.34 -3.62 10.33
CA GLY A 84 -7.01 -2.75 9.36
C GLY A 84 -7.83 -3.58 8.37
N PHE A 85 -9.14 -3.38 8.35
CA PHE A 85 -10.03 -3.97 7.35
C PHE A 85 -10.32 -2.95 6.25
N PHE A 86 -10.22 -3.37 5.00
CA PHE A 86 -10.56 -2.54 3.87
C PHE A 86 -12.06 -2.26 3.80
N GLY A 87 -12.46 -0.99 3.91
CA GLY A 87 -13.85 -0.55 4.04
C GLY A 87 -14.45 0.07 2.79
N GLY A 88 -13.62 0.53 1.84
CA GLY A 88 -14.11 1.09 0.58
C GLY A 88 -13.04 1.77 -0.26
N ILE A 89 -13.36 1.96 -1.55
CA ILE A 89 -12.54 2.69 -2.52
C ILE A 89 -13.40 3.76 -3.18
N LYS A 90 -12.81 4.93 -3.38
CA LYS A 90 -13.40 6.00 -4.16
C LYS A 90 -12.38 6.56 -5.15
N GLU A 91 -12.86 6.93 -6.34
CA GLU A 91 -12.08 7.65 -7.37
C GLU A 91 -10.75 6.97 -7.79
N ALA A 92 -10.72 5.63 -7.78
CA ALA A 92 -9.57 4.88 -8.30
C ALA A 92 -9.37 5.16 -9.80
N LYS A 93 -8.17 5.64 -10.16
CA LYS A 93 -7.79 5.94 -11.56
C LYS A 93 -6.41 5.36 -11.86
N PHE A 94 -6.38 4.42 -12.80
CA PHE A 94 -5.16 3.77 -13.30
C PHE A 94 -4.68 4.47 -14.58
N ARG A 95 -3.39 4.79 -14.66
CA ARG A 95 -2.81 5.65 -15.71
C ARG A 95 -1.58 5.05 -16.38
N ARG A 96 -0.79 4.26 -15.63
CA ARG A 96 0.40 3.58 -16.13
C ARG A 96 0.34 2.11 -15.72
N GLN A 97 0.63 1.20 -16.65
CA GLN A 97 0.86 -0.20 -16.31
C GLN A 97 2.15 -0.31 -15.50
N VAL A 98 2.17 -1.18 -14.49
CA VAL A 98 3.37 -1.47 -13.70
C VAL A 98 3.81 -2.88 -14.03
N VAL A 99 5.10 -3.07 -14.30
CA VAL A 99 5.67 -4.29 -14.88
C VAL A 99 6.90 -4.75 -14.08
N PRO A 100 7.41 -5.97 -14.28
CA PRO A 100 8.64 -6.42 -13.64
C PRO A 100 9.80 -5.42 -13.85
N GLY A 101 10.59 -5.19 -12.80
CA GLY A 101 11.69 -4.22 -12.76
C GLY A 101 11.28 -2.82 -12.29
N ASP A 102 9.98 -2.48 -12.29
CA ASP A 102 9.52 -1.22 -11.74
C ASP A 102 9.70 -1.14 -10.22
N ARG A 103 10.03 0.05 -9.73
CA ARG A 103 9.96 0.40 -8.29
C ARG A 103 8.78 1.33 -8.07
N LEU A 104 7.73 0.82 -7.45
CA LEU A 104 6.50 1.54 -7.18
C LEU A 104 6.65 2.32 -5.86
N LYS A 105 6.70 3.65 -5.95
CA LYS A 105 6.56 4.54 -4.79
C LYS A 105 5.08 4.69 -4.46
N ILE A 106 4.72 4.58 -3.19
CA ILE A 106 3.34 4.62 -2.67
C ILE A 106 3.28 5.72 -1.62
N GLU A 107 2.55 6.80 -1.91
CA GLU A 107 2.35 7.90 -0.98
C GLU A 107 0.89 7.93 -0.53
N VAL A 108 0.65 7.94 0.78
CA VAL A 108 -0.71 8.00 1.35
C VAL A 108 -0.76 9.07 2.43
N GLU A 109 -1.74 9.97 2.31
CA GLU A 109 -2.09 10.98 3.30
C GLU A 109 -3.41 10.58 3.98
N ILE A 110 -3.45 10.57 5.32
CA ILE A 110 -4.67 10.33 6.08
C ILE A 110 -5.47 11.63 6.14
N ILE A 111 -6.55 11.69 5.37
CA ILE A 111 -7.36 12.91 5.20
C ILE A 111 -8.54 12.97 6.16
N LYS A 112 -8.90 11.86 6.81
CA LYS A 112 -10.01 11.79 7.76
C LYS A 112 -9.85 10.64 8.73
N VAL A 113 -10.17 10.88 10.00
CA VAL A 113 -10.32 9.85 11.04
C VAL A 113 -11.63 10.10 11.80
N LYS A 114 -12.46 9.07 11.96
CA LYS A 114 -13.69 9.11 12.76
C LYS A 114 -13.88 7.78 13.49
N GLY A 115 -13.55 7.77 14.78
CA GLY A 115 -13.57 6.55 15.59
C GLY A 115 -12.64 5.50 14.98
N PRO A 116 -13.10 4.27 14.71
CA PRO A 116 -12.25 3.23 14.11
C PRO A 116 -12.00 3.43 12.61
N ILE A 117 -12.63 4.40 11.96
CA ILE A 117 -12.56 4.58 10.50
C ILE A 117 -11.51 5.62 10.15
N GLY A 118 -10.58 5.27 9.26
CA GLY A 118 -9.70 6.22 8.59
C GLY A 118 -9.90 6.23 7.08
N VAL A 119 -9.63 7.37 6.46
CA VAL A 119 -9.62 7.55 5.01
C VAL A 119 -8.27 8.08 4.58
N GLY A 120 -7.59 7.34 3.71
CA GLY A 120 -6.34 7.73 3.09
C GLY A 120 -6.56 8.18 1.64
N LYS A 121 -5.93 9.28 1.23
CA LYS A 121 -5.77 9.66 -0.18
C LYS A 121 -4.39 9.23 -0.62
N GLY A 122 -4.33 8.35 -1.61
CA GLY A 122 -3.06 7.79 -2.06
C GLY A 122 -2.77 7.98 -3.54
N VAL A 123 -1.48 8.01 -3.84
CA VAL A 123 -0.91 8.09 -5.19
C VAL A 123 0.27 7.13 -5.25
N CYS A 124 0.28 6.26 -6.26
CA CYS A 124 1.44 5.45 -6.57
C CYS A 124 2.10 5.94 -7.86
N THR A 125 3.42 6.02 -7.86
CA THR A 125 4.22 6.49 -9.00
C THR A 125 5.39 5.55 -9.31
N VAL A 126 5.79 5.47 -10.58
CA VAL A 126 7.04 4.85 -11.01
C VAL A 126 7.86 5.93 -11.73
N ASN A 127 9.09 6.19 -11.29
CA ASN A 127 9.95 7.23 -11.87
C ASN A 127 9.26 8.61 -12.00
N GLY A 128 8.42 8.97 -11.03
CA GLY A 128 7.65 10.23 -11.03
C GLY A 128 6.36 10.20 -11.86
N GLU A 129 6.14 9.18 -12.69
CA GLU A 129 4.90 9.02 -13.45
C GLU A 129 3.81 8.36 -12.61
N LYS A 130 2.60 8.94 -12.63
CA LYS A 130 1.46 8.44 -11.85
C LYS A 130 0.94 7.11 -12.42
N ALA A 131 1.01 6.05 -11.64
CA ALA A 131 0.47 4.73 -11.98
C ALA A 131 -0.98 4.56 -11.53
N VAL A 132 -1.27 4.84 -10.25
CA VAL A 132 -2.63 4.79 -9.70
C VAL A 132 -2.84 5.91 -8.69
N SER A 133 -4.08 6.37 -8.55
CA SER A 133 -4.52 7.22 -7.44
C SER A 133 -5.89 6.77 -6.96
N ALA A 134 -6.14 6.80 -5.65
CA ALA A 134 -7.45 6.47 -5.08
C ALA A 134 -7.63 7.12 -3.70
N GLU A 135 -8.88 7.22 -3.24
CA GLU A 135 -9.20 7.35 -1.82
C GLU A 135 -9.59 5.97 -1.29
N ILE A 136 -8.97 5.56 -0.18
CA ILE A 136 -9.16 4.27 0.47
C ILE A 136 -9.71 4.47 1.87
N THR A 137 -10.73 3.71 2.23
CA THR A 137 -11.28 3.69 3.59
C THR A 137 -10.88 2.40 4.26
N PHE A 138 -10.45 2.47 5.51
CA PHE A 138 -10.14 1.31 6.33
C PHE A 138 -10.74 1.45 7.73
N ALA A 139 -11.15 0.32 8.30
CA ALA A 139 -11.70 0.19 9.63
C ALA A 139 -10.71 -0.55 10.51
N ILE A 140 -10.23 0.11 11.57
CA ILE A 140 -9.32 -0.48 12.55
C ILE A 140 -10.15 -1.28 13.56
N LYS A 141 -9.82 -2.56 13.73
CA LYS A 141 -10.50 -3.49 14.65
C LYS A 141 -9.52 -4.10 15.65
#